data_AF-A0A959NDX0-F1
#
_entry.id   AF-A0A959NDX0-F1
#
_cell.length_a   1.000
_cell.length_b   1.000
_cell.length_c   1.000
_cell.angle_alpha   90.00
_cell.angle_beta   90.00
_cell.angle_gamma   90.00
#
_symmetry.space_group_name_H-M   'P 1'
#
loop_
_entity.id
_entity.type
_entity.pdbx_description
1 polymer ?
#
loop_
_entity_poly.entity_id
_entity_poly.type
_entity_poly.pdbx_seq_one_letter_code
_entity_poly.pdbx_strand_id
1 'polypeptide(L)'
;MKFSNIINTPLSWLGLKLARISSIRNLESFTPKNIEDIEADLSFMNIYRQAEAFTMVEIERCYALYKSVQYILRKNILGDFVECGVWRGGSAMLMALTLLQEKTTDRTIYLYDTFSGMPQPEKEDGQKALQIWDT
;
A
#
# COMPACT_ATOMS: atom_id res chain seq x y z
N MET A 1 -18.83 16.73 -32.77
CA MET A 1 -18.14 17.54 -31.74
C MET A 1 -17.28 16.62 -30.88
N LYS A 2 -15.97 16.86 -30.73
CA LYS A 2 -15.10 15.97 -29.93
C LYS A 2 -15.38 16.18 -28.43
N PHE A 3 -15.61 15.10 -27.70
CA PHE A 3 -15.91 15.12 -26.26
C PHE A 3 -14.83 15.84 -25.44
N SER A 4 -13.57 15.75 -25.87
CA SER A 4 -12.43 16.46 -25.29
C SER A 4 -12.59 17.99 -25.32
N ASN A 5 -13.30 18.54 -26.30
CA ASN A 5 -13.49 19.99 -26.42
C ASN A 5 -14.56 20.47 -25.43
N ILE A 6 -15.61 19.67 -25.21
CA ILE A 6 -16.67 19.99 -24.26
C ILE A 6 -16.11 20.12 -22.84
N ILE A 7 -15.18 19.23 -22.47
CA ILE A 7 -14.59 19.22 -21.12
C ILE A 7 -13.48 20.26 -20.97
N ASN A 8 -12.64 20.44 -21.99
CA ASN A 8 -11.50 21.36 -21.87
C ASN A 8 -11.88 22.83 -21.99
N THR A 9 -13.01 23.18 -22.60
CA THR A 9 -13.47 24.57 -22.70
C THR A 9 -13.74 25.24 -21.34
N PRO A 10 -14.49 24.65 -20.40
CA PRO A 10 -14.64 25.22 -19.06
C PRO A 10 -13.36 25.10 -18.21
N LEU A 11 -12.58 24.01 -18.37
CA LEU A 11 -11.34 23.83 -17.61
C LEU A 11 -10.27 24.87 -17.97
N SER A 12 -10.21 25.30 -19.23
CA SER A 12 -9.23 26.29 -19.67
C SER A 12 -9.46 27.65 -19.02
N TRP A 13 -10.69 28.00 -18.64
CA TRP A 13 -10.99 29.20 -17.85
C TRP A 13 -10.38 29.15 -16.45
N LEU A 14 -10.11 27.95 -15.92
CA LEU A 14 -9.43 27.72 -14.65
C LEU A 14 -7.92 27.45 -14.84
N GLY A 15 -7.39 27.58 -16.06
CA GLY A 15 -6.00 27.24 -16.37
C GLY A 15 -5.69 25.74 -16.39
N LEU A 16 -6.73 24.90 -16.39
CA LEU A 16 -6.61 23.44 -16.35
C LEU A 16 -6.83 22.82 -17.73
N LYS A 17 -6.20 21.66 -17.97
CA LYS A 17 -6.36 20.89 -19.20
C LYS A 17 -6.40 19.39 -18.90
N LEU A 18 -7.50 18.74 -19.26
CA LEU A 18 -7.61 17.29 -19.26
C LEU A 18 -6.98 16.74 -20.55
N ALA A 19 -5.86 16.03 -20.40
CA ALA A 19 -5.15 15.37 -21.48
C ALA A 19 -5.01 13.87 -21.20
N ARG A 20 -4.91 13.06 -22.26
CA ARG A 20 -4.60 11.64 -22.12
C ARG A 20 -3.14 11.53 -21.68
N ILE A 21 -2.86 10.70 -20.68
CA ILE A 21 -1.49 10.46 -20.16
C ILE A 21 -0.51 10.17 -21.30
N SER A 22 -0.90 9.35 -22.28
CA SER A 22 -0.08 9.01 -23.45
C SER A 22 0.27 10.19 -24.38
N SER A 23 -0.38 11.35 -24.23
CA SER A 23 -0.14 12.56 -25.04
C SER A 23 0.78 13.58 -24.37
N ILE A 24 1.21 13.31 -23.13
CA ILE A 24 2.11 14.15 -22.36
C ILE A 24 3.55 13.73 -22.67
N ARG A 25 4.36 14.62 -23.24
CA ARG A 25 5.81 14.43 -23.41
C ARG A 25 6.48 14.70 -22.05
N ASN A 26 7.44 13.86 -21.66
CA ASN A 26 8.06 13.81 -20.32
C ASN A 26 7.13 13.33 -19.19
N LEU A 27 6.69 12.08 -19.30
CA LEU A 27 5.98 11.38 -18.22
C LEU A 27 6.83 11.13 -16.98
N GLU A 28 8.15 11.01 -17.13
CA GLU A 28 9.06 10.72 -16.01
C GLU A 28 9.08 11.84 -14.96
N SER A 29 8.97 13.11 -15.38
CA SER A 29 8.83 14.27 -14.49
C SER A 29 7.44 14.38 -13.83
N PHE A 30 6.50 13.54 -14.25
CA PHE A 30 5.12 13.49 -13.76
C PHE A 30 4.82 12.13 -13.10
N THR A 31 5.84 11.39 -12.69
CA THR A 31 5.64 10.32 -11.71
C THR A 31 5.27 10.98 -10.39
N PRO A 32 4.01 10.91 -9.93
CA PRO A 32 3.69 11.45 -8.63
C PRO A 32 4.26 10.44 -7.64
N LYS A 33 5.53 10.61 -7.27
CA LYS A 33 6.03 10.25 -5.93
C LYS A 33 5.54 11.28 -4.91
N ASN A 34 4.43 11.95 -5.20
CA ASN A 34 3.87 12.92 -4.29
C ASN A 34 3.04 12.14 -3.27
N ILE A 35 3.65 11.89 -2.11
CA ILE A 35 3.03 11.27 -0.93
C ILE A 35 2.51 12.33 0.04
N GLU A 36 2.38 13.60 -0.37
CA GLU A 36 1.92 14.71 0.49
C GLU A 36 0.57 14.39 1.16
N ASP A 37 -0.33 13.69 0.47
CA ASP A 37 -1.62 13.28 1.02
C ASP A 37 -1.49 12.22 2.11
N ILE A 38 -0.56 11.28 1.94
CA ILE A 38 -0.20 10.27 2.95
C ILE A 38 0.49 10.93 4.14
N GLU A 39 1.48 11.79 3.88
CA GLU A 39 2.25 12.49 4.92
C GLU A 39 1.39 13.46 5.74
N ALA A 40 0.34 14.02 5.13
CA ALA A 40 -0.65 14.84 5.81
C ALA A 40 -1.52 14.05 6.80
N ASP A 41 -1.65 12.72 6.65
CA ASP A 41 -2.33 11.86 7.60
C ASP A 41 -1.43 11.56 8.81
N LEU A 42 -1.39 12.51 9.76
CA LEU A 42 -0.53 12.42 10.95
C LEU A 42 -0.81 11.17 11.80
N SER A 43 -2.04 10.64 11.77
CA SER A 43 -2.40 9.43 12.51
C SER A 43 -1.71 8.22 11.91
N PHE A 44 -1.78 8.09 10.57
CA PHE A 44 -1.01 7.09 9.84
C PHE A 44 0.50 7.26 10.07
N MET A 45 1.04 8.47 9.92
CA MET A 45 2.49 8.70 10.04
C MET A 45 3.02 8.35 11.44
N ASN A 46 2.23 8.54 12.50
CA ASN A 46 2.61 8.13 13.85
C ASN A 46 2.69 6.60 14.01
N ILE A 47 1.80 5.85 13.36
CA ILE A 47 1.83 4.39 13.32
C ILE A 47 2.98 3.91 12.44
N TYR A 48 3.10 4.46 11.23
CA TYR A 48 4.11 4.07 10.23
C TYR A 48 5.53 4.20 10.77
N ARG A 49 5.88 5.31 11.43
CA ARG A 49 7.22 5.51 12.03
C ARG A 49 7.62 4.45 13.06
N GLN A 50 6.64 3.80 13.70
CA GLN A 50 6.93 2.72 14.63
C GLN A 50 7.16 1.38 13.92
N ALA A 51 6.56 1.21 12.74
CA ALA A 51 6.58 -0.03 11.96
C ALA A 51 7.65 -0.05 10.85
N GLU A 52 8.10 1.12 10.35
CA GLU A 52 8.91 1.25 9.14
C GLU A 52 10.23 0.47 9.18
N ALA A 53 10.88 0.41 10.35
CA ALA A 53 12.12 -0.33 10.53
C ALA A 53 11.94 -1.87 10.46
N PHE A 54 10.70 -2.34 10.46
CA PHE A 54 10.33 -3.76 10.52
C PHE A 54 9.53 -4.22 9.30
N THR A 55 9.33 -3.35 8.29
CA THR A 55 8.71 -3.74 7.02
C THR A 55 9.56 -3.36 5.80
N MET A 56 9.53 -4.19 4.76
CA MET A 56 10.05 -3.86 3.42
C MET A 56 8.94 -3.34 2.51
N VAL A 57 7.72 -3.18 3.05
CA VAL A 57 6.57 -2.68 2.32
C VAL A 57 6.67 -1.15 2.23
N GLU A 58 6.68 -0.63 1.01
CA GLU A 58 6.70 0.81 0.75
C GLU A 58 5.52 1.55 1.41
N ILE A 59 5.72 2.84 1.69
CA ILE A 59 4.78 3.67 2.46
C ILE A 59 3.37 3.68 1.88
N GLU A 60 3.20 3.67 0.55
CA GLU A 60 1.89 3.68 -0.11
C GLU A 60 1.14 2.37 0.15
N ARG A 61 1.85 1.24 0.19
CA ARG A 61 1.27 -0.06 0.51
C ARG A 61 0.95 -0.18 2.01
N CYS A 62 1.79 0.40 2.86
CA CYS A 62 1.49 0.55 4.29
C CYS A 62 0.24 1.40 4.51
N TYR A 63 0.10 2.51 3.77
CA TYR A 63 -1.09 3.37 3.83
C TYR A 63 -2.33 2.62 3.37
N ALA A 64 -2.25 1.89 2.26
CA ALA A 64 -3.36 1.06 1.77
C ALA A 64 -3.79 0.02 2.82
N LEU A 65 -2.85 -0.62 3.51
CA LEU A 65 -3.13 -1.55 4.62
C LEU A 65 -3.86 -0.85 5.78
N TYR A 66 -3.33 0.29 6.24
CA TYR A 66 -3.96 1.13 7.27
C TYR A 66 -5.40 1.49 6.91
N LYS A 67 -5.64 2.00 5.69
CA LYS A 67 -6.99 2.35 5.22
C LYS A 67 -7.91 1.14 5.09
N SER A 68 -7.38 -0.02 4.72
CA SER A 68 -8.14 -1.26 4.60
C SER A 68 -8.63 -1.76 5.96
N VAL A 69 -7.76 -1.73 6.98
CA VAL A 69 -8.14 -2.04 8.36
C VAL A 69 -9.24 -1.09 8.83
N GLN A 70 -9.07 0.23 8.66
CA GLN A 70 -10.10 1.21 9.01
C GLN A 70 -11.43 0.95 8.27
N TYR A 71 -11.37 0.60 7.00
CA TYR A 71 -12.55 0.31 6.20
C TYR A 71 -13.32 -0.90 6.74
N ILE A 72 -12.62 -2.00 7.01
CA ILE A 72 -13.20 -3.24 7.57
C ILE A 72 -13.93 -2.95 8.87
N LEU A 73 -13.29 -2.20 9.78
CA LEU A 73 -13.88 -1.82 11.06
C LEU A 73 -15.12 -0.92 10.87
N ARG A 74 -15.01 0.14 10.07
CA ARG A 74 -16.11 1.09 9.83
C ARG A 74 -17.32 0.45 9.15
N LYS A 75 -17.10 -0.58 8.35
CA LYS A 75 -18.16 -1.35 7.68
C LYS A 75 -18.66 -2.53 8.50
N ASN A 76 -18.14 -2.72 9.73
CA ASN A 76 -18.47 -3.85 10.58
C ASN A 76 -18.35 -5.19 9.84
N ILE A 77 -17.33 -5.32 8.99
CA ILE A 77 -17.06 -6.58 8.30
C ILE A 77 -16.51 -7.55 9.34
N LEU A 78 -17.19 -8.69 9.49
CA LEU A 78 -16.83 -9.72 10.44
C LEU A 78 -15.59 -10.49 9.98
N GLY A 79 -14.81 -10.98 10.94
CA GLY A 79 -13.62 -11.79 10.70
C GLY A 79 -12.36 -11.15 11.27
N ASP A 80 -11.26 -11.90 11.15
CA ASP A 80 -9.94 -11.56 11.65
C ASP A 80 -8.99 -11.17 10.51
N PHE A 81 -7.77 -10.74 10.86
CA PHE A 81 -6.72 -10.39 9.89
C PHE A 81 -5.70 -11.51 9.77
N VAL A 82 -5.10 -11.65 8.59
CA VAL A 82 -4.03 -12.62 8.34
C VAL A 82 -2.92 -11.99 7.50
N GLU A 83 -1.67 -12.26 7.87
CA GLU A 83 -0.48 -11.99 7.06
C GLU A 83 0.23 -13.31 6.75
N CYS A 84 0.55 -13.53 5.47
CA CYS A 84 1.29 -14.68 4.97
C CYS A 84 2.63 -14.20 4.42
N GLY A 85 3.71 -14.46 5.15
CA GLY A 85 5.02 -13.83 4.96
C GLY A 85 5.10 -12.54 5.77
N VAL A 86 5.65 -12.63 6.97
CA VAL A 86 5.63 -11.61 8.03
C VAL A 86 6.97 -10.88 8.12
N TRP A 87 8.07 -11.55 7.78
CA TRP A 87 9.44 -11.03 7.94
C TRP A 87 9.69 -10.55 9.38
N ARG A 88 9.96 -9.25 9.58
CA ARG A 88 10.17 -8.62 10.90
C ARG A 88 8.88 -8.08 11.52
N GLY A 89 7.73 -8.25 10.85
CA GLY A 89 6.41 -7.98 11.42
C GLY A 89 5.94 -6.52 11.35
N GLY A 90 6.53 -5.67 10.52
CA GLY A 90 6.11 -4.27 10.45
C GLY A 90 4.66 -4.09 9.93
N SER A 91 4.22 -4.89 8.95
CA SER A 91 2.82 -4.89 8.49
C SER A 91 1.85 -5.36 9.60
N ALA A 92 2.18 -6.45 10.29
CA ALA A 92 1.47 -6.93 11.47
C ALA A 92 1.37 -5.86 12.57
N MET A 93 2.47 -5.19 12.88
CA MET A 93 2.53 -4.09 13.86
C MET A 93 1.64 -2.92 13.42
N LEU A 94 1.65 -2.56 12.14
CA LEU A 94 0.80 -1.53 11.57
C LEU A 94 -0.68 -1.89 11.71
N MET A 95 -1.07 -3.13 11.42
CA MET A 95 -2.45 -3.62 11.68
C MET A 95 -2.81 -3.50 13.16
N ALA A 96 -1.96 -4.01 14.05
CA ALA A 96 -2.21 -4.00 15.49
C ALA A 96 -2.36 -2.58 16.06
N LEU A 97 -1.46 -1.66 15.71
CA LEU A 97 -1.54 -0.26 16.12
C LEU A 97 -2.78 0.44 15.56
N THR A 98 -3.20 0.08 14.34
CA THR A 98 -4.45 0.61 13.76
C THR A 98 -5.67 0.12 14.54
N LEU A 99 -5.73 -1.15 14.91
CA LEU A 99 -6.80 -1.69 15.76
C LEU A 99 -6.85 -0.99 17.12
N LEU A 100 -5.68 -0.76 17.75
CA LEU A 100 -5.58 -0.02 19.01
C LEU A 100 -6.06 1.42 18.88
N GLN A 101 -5.68 2.12 17.79
CA GLN A 101 -6.16 3.48 17.49
C GLN A 101 -7.69 3.53 17.38
N GLU A 102 -8.28 2.52 16.74
CA GLU A 102 -9.73 2.37 16.56
C GLU A 102 -10.40 1.70 17.78
N LYS A 103 -9.66 1.50 18.89
CA LYS A 103 -10.13 0.92 20.16
C LYS A 103 -10.79 -0.46 20.00
N THR A 104 -10.34 -1.22 19.01
CA THR A 104 -10.86 -2.55 18.69
C THR A 104 -9.95 -3.61 19.31
N THR A 105 -10.52 -4.53 20.08
CA THR A 105 -9.78 -5.59 20.81
C THR A 105 -10.33 -7.00 20.58
N ASP A 106 -11.39 -7.11 19.77
CA ASP A 106 -12.10 -8.34 19.42
C ASP A 106 -11.72 -8.85 18.01
N ARG A 107 -10.50 -8.54 17.55
CA ARG A 107 -9.94 -8.97 16.27
C ARG A 107 -8.59 -9.61 16.51
N THR A 108 -8.41 -10.80 15.95
CA THR A 108 -7.14 -11.52 15.98
C THR A 108 -6.33 -11.20 14.73
N ILE A 109 -5.00 -11.15 14.87
CA ILE A 109 -4.08 -11.07 13.73
C ILE A 109 -3.29 -12.38 13.68
N TYR A 110 -3.53 -13.19 12.65
CA TYR A 110 -2.80 -14.42 12.42
C TYR A 110 -1.56 -14.15 11.58
N LEU A 111 -0.39 -14.59 12.07
CA LEU A 111 0.91 -14.36 11.45
C LEU A 111 1.48 -15.69 10.99
N TYR A 112 1.38 -15.96 9.69
CA TYR A 112 1.94 -17.15 9.06
C TYR A 112 3.26 -16.80 8.39
N ASP A 113 4.34 -17.33 8.93
CA ASP A 113 5.68 -17.27 8.34
C ASP A 113 6.39 -18.59 8.64
N THR A 114 7.39 -18.94 7.84
CA THR A 114 8.28 -20.05 8.17
C THR A 114 9.14 -19.71 9.39
N PHE A 115 9.38 -18.41 9.61
CA PHE A 115 10.34 -17.86 10.57
C PHE A 115 11.78 -18.40 10.37
N SER A 116 12.03 -19.03 9.22
CA SER A 116 13.31 -19.60 8.82
C SER A 116 13.77 -19.04 7.46
N GLY A 117 13.09 -18.02 6.95
CA GLY A 117 13.30 -17.49 5.61
C GLY A 117 12.59 -18.30 4.54
N MET A 118 12.84 -17.95 3.28
CA MET A 118 12.25 -18.65 2.15
C MET A 118 12.71 -20.14 2.11
N PRO A 119 11.93 -21.05 1.52
CA PRO A 119 12.40 -22.40 1.21
C PRO A 119 13.26 -22.41 -0.05
N GLN A 120 14.15 -23.39 -0.18
CA GLN A 120 14.86 -23.64 -1.43
C GLN A 120 13.85 -23.90 -2.55
N PRO A 121 13.95 -23.22 -3.70
CA PRO A 121 13.01 -23.36 -4.80
C PRO A 121 13.14 -24.73 -5.47
N GLU A 122 12.01 -25.24 -5.93
CA GLU A 122 11.90 -26.47 -6.70
C GLU A 122 11.84 -26.17 -8.20
N LYS A 123 11.80 -27.23 -9.03
CA LYS A 123 11.79 -27.08 -10.49
C LYS A 123 10.54 -26.33 -10.97
N GLU A 124 9.45 -26.51 -10.25
CA GLU A 124 8.11 -25.98 -10.49
C GLU A 124 8.04 -24.46 -10.24
N ASP A 125 8.93 -23.91 -9.40
CA ASP A 125 9.02 -22.47 -9.09
C ASP A 125 9.67 -21.65 -10.22
N GLY A 126 10.25 -22.35 -11.20
CA GLY A 126 10.82 -21.76 -12.40
C GLY A 126 12.30 -21.39 -12.29
N GLN A 127 12.95 -21.28 -13.46
CA GLN A 127 14.40 -21.11 -13.56
C GLN A 127 14.93 -19.87 -12.83
N LYS A 128 14.15 -18.78 -12.79
CA LYS A 128 14.57 -17.56 -12.12
C LYS A 128 14.68 -17.76 -10.61
N ALA A 129 13.74 -18.47 -9.99
CA ALA A 129 13.78 -18.75 -8.55
C ALA A 129 15.03 -19.54 -8.19
N LEU A 130 15.34 -20.58 -8.97
CA LEU A 130 16.56 -21.39 -8.83
C LEU A 130 17.85 -20.57 -8.98
N GLN A 131 17.86 -19.53 -9.81
CA GLN A 131 19.04 -18.70 -10.06
C GLN A 131 19.33 -17.69 -8.95
N ILE A 132 18.28 -17.16 -8.29
CA ILE A 132 18.40 -16.08 -7.31
C ILE A 132 18.44 -16.56 -5.85
N TRP A 133 18.34 -17.88 -5.61
CA TRP A 133 18.26 -18.46 -4.27
C TRP A 133 19.53 -18.27 -3.44
N ASP A 134 20.69 -18.45 -4.08
CA ASP A 134 22.01 -18.46 -3.44
C ASP A 134 22.78 -17.12 -3.57
N THR A 135 22.16 -16.10 -4.19
CA THR A 135 22.73 -14.75 -4.37
C THR A 135 22.23 -13.76 -3.33
#